data_AF-A0A7Y0SJ17-F1
#
_entry.id   AF-A0A7Y0SJ17-F1
#
_cell.length_a   1.000
_cell.length_b   1.000
_cell.length_c   1.000
_cell.angle_alpha   90.00
_cell.angle_beta   90.00
_cell.angle_gamma   90.00
#
_symmetry.space_group_name_H-M   'P 1'
#
loop_
_entity.id
_entity.type
_entity.pdbx_description
1 polymer ?
#
loop_
_entity_poly.entity_id
_entity_poly.type
_entity_poly.pdbx_seq_one_letter_code
_entity_poly.pdbx_strand_id
1 'polypeptide(L)'
;EHYDQSTRDFVMHSLLELLFRELFEFKMVQTDPNFANYLYIENTRQIGLLDFGATREYSERFSTGYRQAFASVVNNDEQGLNDALEQIGFFSQTILPDQRQAILDLVKMACEPMLVDEPYDFKASGLAQKLREAGTILSMEQEYWHTPPA
;
A
#
# COMPACT_ATOMS: atom_id res chain seq x y z
N GLU A 1 -3.70 12.88 -23.55
CA GLU A 1 -2.84 11.68 -23.75
C GLU A 1 -1.60 12.12 -24.53
N HIS A 2 -0.36 11.94 -24.11
CA HIS A 2 0.22 11.33 -22.91
C HIS A 2 1.46 12.16 -22.57
N TYR A 3 1.62 12.56 -21.30
CA TYR A 3 2.90 13.07 -20.83
C TYR A 3 4.02 12.06 -21.09
N ASP A 4 5.24 12.55 -21.28
CA ASP A 4 6.42 11.71 -21.47
C ASP A 4 6.70 10.83 -20.24
N GLN A 5 7.55 9.81 -20.40
CA GLN A 5 7.86 8.88 -19.31
C GLN A 5 8.43 9.62 -18.10
N SER A 6 9.28 10.63 -18.32
CA SER A 6 9.91 11.40 -17.25
C SER A 6 8.90 12.13 -16.37
N THR A 7 7.85 12.70 -16.96
CA THR A 7 6.76 13.34 -16.22
C THR A 7 5.91 12.31 -15.48
N ARG A 8 5.64 11.16 -16.09
CA ARG A 8 4.90 10.07 -15.41
C ARG A 8 5.66 9.55 -14.19
N ASP A 9 6.97 9.34 -14.33
CA ASP A 9 7.84 8.90 -13.24
C ASP A 9 7.86 9.92 -12.11
N PHE A 10 8.00 11.22 -12.45
CA PHE A 10 7.96 12.30 -11.47
C PHE A 10 6.65 12.30 -10.68
N VAL A 11 5.50 12.19 -11.36
CA VAL A 11 4.18 12.20 -10.72
C VAL A 11 4.05 10.99 -9.80
N MET A 12 4.35 9.78 -10.27
CA MET A 12 4.19 8.57 -9.46
C MET A 12 5.17 8.53 -8.28
N HIS A 13 6.40 9.00 -8.46
CA HIS A 13 7.36 9.11 -7.37
C HIS A 13 6.87 10.06 -6.29
N SER A 14 6.36 11.24 -6.68
CA SER A 14 5.83 12.23 -5.75
C SER A 14 4.59 11.71 -4.99
N LEU A 15 3.72 10.93 -5.65
CA LEU A 15 2.56 10.32 -5.00
C LEU A 15 2.95 9.21 -4.01
N LEU A 16 3.96 8.40 -4.34
CA LEU A 16 4.50 7.39 -3.41
C LEU A 16 5.21 8.04 -2.22
N GLU A 17 5.97 9.11 -2.45
CA GLU A 17 6.57 9.91 -1.38
C GLU A 17 5.49 10.47 -0.44
N LEU A 18 4.43 11.07 -1.01
CA LEU A 18 3.29 11.56 -0.24
C LEU A 18 2.66 10.45 0.60
N LEU A 19 2.37 9.28 0.02
CA LEU A 19 1.81 8.13 0.74
C LEU A 19 2.66 7.76 1.97
N PHE A 20 3.98 7.70 1.82
CA PHE A 20 4.86 7.38 2.94
C PHE A 20 4.89 8.47 4.00
N ARG A 21 4.84 9.74 3.62
CA ARG A 21 4.74 10.85 4.58
C ARG A 21 3.40 10.85 5.31
N GLU A 22 2.30 10.59 4.61
CA GLU A 22 0.97 10.42 5.19
C GLU A 22 0.96 9.29 6.24
N LEU A 23 1.56 8.14 5.93
CA LEU A 23 1.63 7.00 6.85
C LEU A 23 2.54 7.26 8.06
N PHE A 24 3.69 7.89 7.86
CA PHE A 24 4.79 7.86 8.83
C PHE A 24 5.14 9.19 9.49
N GLU A 25 4.92 10.30 8.80
CA GLU A 25 5.23 11.64 9.28
C GLU A 25 3.96 12.33 9.78
N PHE A 26 2.96 12.46 8.90
CA PHE A 26 1.70 13.15 9.20
C PHE A 26 0.76 12.30 10.02
N LYS A 27 0.81 10.96 9.83
CA LYS A 27 -0.14 10.01 10.41
C LYS A 27 -1.59 10.39 10.11
N MET A 28 -1.79 10.92 8.90
CA MET A 28 -3.06 11.34 8.36
C MET A 28 -3.07 10.92 6.91
N VAL A 29 -3.89 9.91 6.59
CA VAL A 29 -3.84 9.19 5.31
C VAL A 29 -5.12 9.46 4.54
N GLN A 30 -4.98 9.85 3.27
CA GLN A 30 -6.12 9.90 2.35
C GLN A 30 -6.48 8.45 1.94
N THR A 31 -7.61 7.96 2.43
CA THR A 31 -8.02 6.56 2.19
C THR A 31 -8.83 6.37 0.91
N ASP A 32 -9.22 7.46 0.23
CA ASP A 32 -9.89 7.40 -1.06
C ASP A 32 -8.89 7.10 -2.20
N PRO A 33 -9.05 5.99 -2.94
CA PRO A 33 -8.17 5.62 -4.04
C PRO A 33 -8.40 6.45 -5.34
N ASN A 34 -9.31 7.43 -5.34
CA ASN A 34 -9.66 8.18 -6.54
C ASN A 34 -8.54 9.12 -7.02
N PHE A 35 -7.94 8.82 -8.17
CA PHE A 35 -6.91 9.65 -8.80
C PHE A 35 -7.39 11.04 -9.21
N ALA A 36 -8.70 11.28 -9.36
CA ALA A 36 -9.25 12.60 -9.64
C ALA A 36 -9.01 13.62 -8.50
N ASN A 37 -8.62 13.14 -7.31
CA ASN A 37 -8.25 13.98 -6.18
C ASN A 37 -6.86 14.63 -6.35
N TYR A 38 -6.12 14.27 -7.41
CA TYR A 38 -4.77 14.76 -7.69
C TYR A 38 -4.73 15.46 -9.05
N LEU A 39 -4.16 16.67 -9.09
CA LEU A 39 -3.99 17.43 -10.32
C LEU A 39 -2.52 17.75 -10.54
N TYR A 40 -1.94 17.21 -11.62
CA TYR A 40 -0.61 17.64 -12.05
C TYR A 40 -0.68 19.01 -12.74
N ILE A 41 0.03 19.99 -12.18
CA ILE A 41 0.13 21.37 -12.68
C ILE A 41 1.44 21.50 -13.46
N GLU A 42 1.35 21.40 -14.77
CA GLU A 42 2.51 21.33 -15.67
C GLU A 42 3.44 22.54 -15.54
N ASN A 43 2.89 23.76 -15.47
CA ASN A 43 3.66 25.01 -15.42
C ASN A 43 4.59 25.11 -14.21
N THR A 44 4.20 24.51 -13.08
CA THR A 44 4.98 24.56 -11.83
C THR A 44 5.60 23.22 -11.45
N ARG A 45 5.29 22.15 -12.19
CA ARG A 45 5.64 20.76 -11.87
C ARG A 45 5.23 20.38 -10.44
N GLN A 46 4.00 20.72 -10.07
CA GLN A 46 3.45 20.40 -8.76
C GLN A 46 2.24 19.47 -8.88
N ILE A 47 1.95 18.74 -7.81
CA ILE A 47 0.70 17.98 -7.67
C ILE A 47 -0.19 18.73 -6.69
N GLY A 48 -1.31 19.25 -7.19
CA GLY A 48 -2.37 19.80 -6.36
C GLY A 48 -3.20 18.68 -5.75
N LEU A 49 -3.42 18.75 -4.44
CA LEU A 49 -4.33 17.86 -3.70
C LEU A 49 -5.68 18.56 -3.60
N LEU A 50 -6.70 17.99 -4.22
CA LEU A 50 -8.00 18.63 -4.40
C LEU A 50 -9.02 18.24 -3.32
N ASP A 51 -8.90 17.04 -2.76
CA ASP A 51 -9.87 16.50 -1.81
C ASP A 51 -9.17 15.84 -0.61
N PHE A 52 -9.68 16.15 0.59
CA PHE A 52 -9.25 15.62 1.88
C PHE A 52 -10.41 15.00 2.69
N GLY A 53 -11.59 14.83 2.07
CA GLY A 53 -12.82 14.41 2.75
C GLY A 53 -12.82 12.99 3.32
N ALA A 54 -11.92 12.13 2.85
CA ALA A 54 -11.73 10.75 3.33
C ALA A 54 -10.39 10.54 4.04
N THR A 55 -9.80 11.64 4.54
CA THR A 55 -8.61 11.55 5.39
C THR A 55 -8.94 10.90 6.73
N ARG A 56 -8.02 10.05 7.21
CA ARG A 56 -8.12 9.40 8.52
C ARG A 56 -6.84 9.60 9.30
N GLU A 57 -6.96 9.93 10.57
CA GLU A 57 -5.85 9.91 11.52
C GLU A 57 -5.48 8.47 11.84
N TYR A 58 -4.19 8.16 11.76
CA TYR A 58 -3.64 6.86 12.10
C TYR A 58 -2.92 6.96 13.43
N SER A 59 -3.19 6.02 14.35
CA SER A 59 -2.48 5.99 15.62
C SER A 59 -0.98 5.67 15.45
N GLU A 60 -0.17 6.04 16.45
CA GLU A 60 1.25 5.66 16.50
C GLU A 60 1.45 4.16 16.30
N ARG A 61 0.57 3.36 16.92
CA ARG A 61 0.57 1.90 16.84
C ARG A 61 0.40 1.43 15.40
N PHE A 62 -0.51 2.06 14.65
CA PHE A 62 -0.80 1.72 13.26
C PHE A 62 0.36 2.09 12.33
N SER A 63 0.86 3.31 12.48
CA SER A 63 2.02 3.81 11.72
C SER A 63 3.28 2.96 11.97
N THR A 64 3.55 2.63 13.24
CA THR A 64 4.68 1.76 13.61
C THR A 64 4.48 0.34 13.09
N GLY A 65 3.25 -0.18 13.14
CA GLY A 65 2.92 -1.51 12.59
C GLY A 65 3.24 -1.60 11.09
N TYR A 66 2.81 -0.63 10.27
CA TYR A 66 3.16 -0.61 8.85
C TYR A 66 4.67 -0.54 8.62
N ARG A 67 5.39 0.27 9.41
CA ARG A 67 6.85 0.35 9.32
C ARG A 67 7.51 -1.00 9.61
N GLN A 68 7.03 -1.70 10.64
CA GLN A 68 7.50 -3.03 10.99
C GLN A 68 7.18 -4.03 9.88
N ALA A 69 5.95 -4.02 9.33
CA ALA A 69 5.57 -4.90 8.24
C ALA A 69 6.50 -4.74 7.02
N PHE A 70 6.76 -3.50 6.59
CA PHE A 70 7.67 -3.24 5.47
C PHE A 70 9.11 -3.66 5.79
N ALA A 71 9.62 -3.35 6.98
CA ALA A 71 10.95 -3.77 7.40
C ALA A 71 11.08 -5.30 7.43
N SER A 72 10.05 -6.00 7.88
CA SER A 72 10.01 -7.46 7.92
C SER A 72 10.06 -8.07 6.52
N VAL A 73 9.32 -7.52 5.55
CA VAL A 73 9.41 -7.98 4.15
C VAL A 73 10.81 -7.77 3.58
N VAL A 74 11.40 -6.58 3.76
CA VAL A 74 12.75 -6.26 3.28
C VAL A 74 13.81 -7.19 3.88
N ASN A 75 13.65 -7.58 5.15
CA ASN A 75 14.58 -8.47 5.84
C ASN A 75 14.25 -9.97 5.68
N ASN A 76 13.23 -10.32 4.89
CA ASN A 76 12.72 -11.69 4.75
C ASN A 76 12.34 -12.34 6.10
N ASP A 77 11.80 -11.55 7.03
CA ASP A 77 11.35 -11.96 8.37
C ASP A 77 9.84 -12.24 8.35
N GLU A 78 9.49 -13.49 8.12
CA GLU A 78 8.08 -13.91 8.03
C GLU A 78 7.34 -13.81 9.37
N GLN A 79 8.01 -14.11 10.48
CA GLN A 79 7.42 -14.01 11.80
C GLN A 79 7.18 -12.53 12.15
N GLY A 80 8.17 -11.67 11.90
CA GLY A 80 8.03 -10.23 12.11
C GLY A 80 6.94 -9.61 11.25
N LEU A 81 6.73 -10.09 10.01
CA LEU A 81 5.62 -9.65 9.16
C LEU A 81 4.28 -10.06 9.78
N ASN A 82 4.16 -11.32 10.18
CA ASN A 82 2.96 -11.85 10.80
C ASN A 82 2.57 -11.07 12.06
N ASP A 83 3.52 -10.80 12.95
CA ASP A 83 3.28 -10.10 14.20
C ASP A 83 2.89 -8.64 13.95
N ALA A 84 3.51 -7.99 12.96
CA ALA A 84 3.15 -6.63 12.56
C ALA A 84 1.72 -6.56 12.00
N LEU A 85 1.33 -7.48 11.11
CA LEU A 85 -0.04 -7.51 10.57
C LEU A 85 -1.08 -7.81 11.64
N GLU A 86 -0.76 -8.68 12.61
CA GLU A 86 -1.62 -8.93 13.77
C GLU A 86 -1.77 -7.66 14.63
N GLN A 87 -0.69 -6.92 14.88
CA GLN A 87 -0.72 -5.66 15.62
C GLN A 87 -1.62 -4.61 14.97
N ILE A 88 -1.57 -4.51 13.64
CA ILE A 88 -2.37 -3.59 12.82
C ILE A 88 -3.84 -4.07 12.72
N GLY A 89 -4.13 -5.32 13.06
CA GLY A 89 -5.48 -5.87 13.02
C GLY A 89 -5.92 -6.32 11.63
N PHE A 90 -4.99 -6.82 10.82
CA PHE A 90 -5.29 -7.50 9.55
C PHE A 90 -5.96 -8.86 9.74
N PHE A 91 -5.89 -9.42 10.96
CA PHE A 91 -6.43 -10.73 11.28
C PHE A 91 -7.59 -10.62 12.27
N SER A 92 -8.72 -11.18 11.89
CA SER A 92 -9.85 -11.48 12.78
C SER A 92 -9.52 -12.62 13.74
N GLN A 93 -10.26 -12.72 14.84
CA GLN A 93 -10.09 -13.79 15.83
C GLN A 93 -10.40 -15.19 15.27
N THR A 94 -11.14 -15.28 14.17
CA THR A 94 -11.59 -16.53 13.55
C THR A 94 -10.86 -16.84 12.25
N ILE A 95 -9.75 -16.16 11.96
CA ILE A 95 -8.99 -16.38 10.73
C ILE A 95 -8.46 -17.82 10.67
N LEU A 96 -8.62 -18.47 9.52
CA LEU A 96 -8.06 -19.79 9.26
C LEU A 96 -6.56 -19.67 8.90
N PRO A 97 -5.74 -20.71 9.17
CA PRO A 97 -4.31 -20.68 8.83
C PRO A 97 -4.03 -20.34 7.36
N ASP A 98 -4.80 -20.91 6.43
CA ASP A 98 -4.61 -20.67 4.98
C ASP A 98 -4.97 -19.24 4.57
N GLN A 99 -5.99 -18.64 5.20
CA GLN A 99 -6.34 -17.22 5.02
C GLN A 99 -5.25 -16.29 5.53
N ARG A 100 -4.69 -16.63 6.70
CA ARG A 100 -3.59 -15.89 7.30
C ARG A 100 -2.37 -15.91 6.38
N GLN A 101 -2.01 -17.08 5.85
CA GLN A 101 -0.91 -17.19 4.89
C GLN A 101 -1.17 -16.40 3.60
N ALA A 102 -2.39 -16.49 3.06
CA ALA A 102 -2.74 -15.75 1.84
C ALA A 102 -2.62 -14.22 2.02
N ILE A 103 -2.91 -13.68 3.20
CA ILE A 103 -2.68 -12.26 3.52
C ILE A 103 -1.19 -11.94 3.59
N LEU A 104 -0.39 -12.79 4.23
CA LEU A 104 1.07 -12.61 4.28
C LEU A 104 1.65 -12.57 2.86
N ASP A 105 1.23 -13.49 2.01
CA ASP A 105 1.68 -13.58 0.62
C ASP A 105 1.22 -12.37 -0.20
N LEU A 106 -0.01 -11.89 0.02
CA LEU A 106 -0.53 -10.67 -0.61
C LEU A 106 0.30 -9.43 -0.22
N VAL A 107 0.65 -9.29 1.06
CA VAL A 107 1.46 -8.16 1.54
C VAL A 107 2.89 -8.26 1.01
N LYS A 108 3.50 -9.45 1.02
CA LYS A 108 4.82 -9.69 0.41
C LYS A 108 4.81 -9.31 -1.07
N MET A 109 3.77 -9.69 -1.81
CA MET A 109 3.58 -9.32 -3.22
C MET A 109 3.46 -7.80 -3.40
N ALA A 110 2.66 -7.12 -2.57
CA ALA A 110 2.51 -5.67 -2.64
C ALA A 110 3.83 -4.92 -2.40
N CYS A 111 4.73 -5.52 -1.59
CA CYS A 111 6.03 -4.98 -1.27
C CYS A 111 7.14 -5.38 -2.27
N GLU A 112 6.83 -6.15 -3.33
CA GLU A 112 7.77 -6.52 -4.40
C GLU A 112 8.64 -5.33 -4.89
N PRO A 113 8.08 -4.11 -5.13
CA PRO A 113 8.89 -2.98 -5.59
C PRO A 113 9.96 -2.52 -4.60
N MET A 114 9.76 -2.74 -3.29
CA MET A 114 10.71 -2.32 -2.24
C MET A 114 11.94 -3.22 -2.15
N LEU A 115 11.89 -4.38 -2.80
CA LEU A 115 12.96 -5.38 -2.80
C LEU A 115 13.94 -5.20 -3.97
N VAL A 116 13.67 -4.25 -4.86
CA VAL A 116 14.46 -4.00 -6.07
C VAL A 116 15.26 -2.71 -5.89
N ASP A 117 16.59 -2.82 -5.90
CA ASP A 117 17.53 -1.68 -5.79
C ASP A 117 17.80 -1.02 -7.16
N GLU A 118 16.77 -0.96 -8.01
CA GLU A 118 16.79 -0.43 -9.37
C GLU A 118 15.40 0.12 -9.71
N PRO A 119 15.24 0.97 -10.75
CA PRO A 119 13.92 1.44 -11.17
C PRO A 119 12.94 0.29 -11.42
N TYR A 120 11.79 0.32 -10.74
CA TYR A 120 10.77 -0.72 -10.84
C TYR A 120 9.70 -0.37 -11.88
N ASP A 121 9.56 -1.20 -12.92
CA ASP A 121 8.51 -1.06 -13.93
C ASP A 121 7.19 -1.72 -13.47
N PHE A 122 6.31 -0.89 -12.90
CA PHE A 122 4.97 -1.31 -12.46
C PHE A 122 4.11 -1.92 -13.59
N LYS A 123 4.31 -1.48 -14.84
CA LYS A 123 3.52 -1.98 -15.97
C LYS A 123 4.03 -3.35 -16.42
N ALA A 124 5.34 -3.48 -16.60
CA ALA A 124 5.95 -4.73 -17.06
C ALA A 124 5.89 -5.85 -16.02
N SER A 125 5.91 -5.51 -14.71
CA SER A 125 5.84 -6.51 -13.62
C SER A 125 4.49 -7.22 -13.50
N GLY A 126 3.42 -6.65 -14.06
CA GLY A 126 2.05 -7.18 -13.88
C GLY A 126 1.54 -7.12 -12.43
N LEU A 127 2.22 -6.38 -11.55
CA LEU A 127 1.94 -6.35 -10.11
C LEU A 127 0.48 -6.02 -9.79
N ALA A 128 -0.08 -4.99 -10.43
CA ALA A 128 -1.47 -4.59 -10.22
C ALA A 128 -2.48 -5.71 -10.56
N GLN A 129 -2.19 -6.50 -11.60
CA GLN A 129 -3.03 -7.63 -11.96
C GLN A 129 -2.91 -8.77 -10.94
N LYS A 130 -1.67 -9.14 -10.58
CA LYS A 130 -1.39 -10.18 -9.57
C LYS A 130 -2.08 -9.85 -8.23
N LEU A 131 -1.97 -8.60 -7.77
CA LEU A 131 -2.62 -8.14 -6.54
C LEU A 131 -4.15 -8.21 -6.61
N ARG A 132 -4.75 -7.82 -7.74
CA ARG A 132 -6.20 -7.90 -7.93
C ARG A 132 -6.68 -9.35 -7.89
N GLU A 133 -5.97 -10.26 -8.57
CA GLU A 133 -6.30 -11.69 -8.61
C GLU A 133 -6.19 -12.30 -7.21
N ALA A 134 -5.08 -12.09 -6.51
CA ALA A 134 -4.89 -12.57 -5.13
C ALA A 134 -5.94 -12.01 -4.16
N GLY A 135 -6.26 -10.71 -4.25
CA GLY A 135 -7.32 -10.10 -3.45
C GLY A 135 -8.72 -10.64 -3.76
N THR A 136 -8.99 -10.99 -5.02
CA THR A 136 -10.26 -11.62 -5.43
C THR A 136 -10.39 -13.02 -4.86
N ILE A 137 -9.34 -13.83 -4.93
CA ILE A 137 -9.29 -15.18 -4.36
C ILE A 137 -9.54 -15.12 -2.85
N LEU A 138 -8.83 -14.23 -2.14
CA LEU A 138 -8.98 -14.07 -0.69
C LEU A 138 -10.42 -13.69 -0.30
N SER A 139 -11.05 -12.79 -1.07
CA SER A 139 -12.43 -12.34 -0.81
C SER A 139 -13.49 -13.38 -1.19
N MET A 140 -13.40 -13.98 -2.39
CA MET A 140 -14.45 -14.83 -2.95
C MET A 140 -14.31 -16.32 -2.60
N GLU A 141 -13.09 -16.84 -2.61
CA GLU A 141 -12.84 -18.28 -2.41
C GLU A 141 -12.60 -18.60 -0.94
N GLN A 142 -12.03 -17.66 -0.20
CA GLN A 142 -11.76 -17.83 1.23
C GLN A 142 -12.76 -17.08 2.12
N GLU A 143 -13.77 -16.41 1.54
CA GLU A 143 -14.79 -15.62 2.25
C GLU A 143 -14.18 -14.63 3.28
N TYR A 144 -13.00 -14.08 2.97
CA TYR A 144 -12.21 -13.33 3.93
C TYR A 144 -11.72 -12.00 3.38
N TRP A 145 -12.39 -10.92 3.74
CA TRP A 145 -11.81 -9.58 3.63
C TRP A 145 -12.46 -8.67 4.67
N HIS A 146 -11.65 -8.01 5.48
CA HIS A 146 -12.12 -6.92 6.32
C HIS A 146 -11.13 -5.77 6.29
N THR A 147 -11.65 -4.56 6.40
CA THR A 147 -10.80 -3.37 6.59
C THR A 147 -10.18 -3.44 8.00
N PRO A 148 -8.85 -3.35 8.14
CA PRO A 148 -8.22 -3.24 9.45
C PRO A 148 -8.79 -2.05 10.24
N PRO A 149 -8.91 -2.14 11.58
CA PRO A 149 -9.46 -1.06 12.39
C PRO A 149 -8.48 0.13 12.41
N ALA A 150 -8.86 1.27 11.83
CA ALA A 150 -8.04 2.50 11.87
C ALA A 150 -7.80 3.01 13.30
#